data_AF-A0A1U9XFL8-F1
#
_entry.id   AF-A0A1U9XFL8-F1
#
_cell.length_a   1.000
_cell.length_b   1.000
_cell.length_c   1.000
_cell.angle_alpha   90.00
_cell.angle_beta   90.00
_cell.angle_gamma   90.00
#
_symmetry.space_group_name_H-M   'P 1'
#
loop_
_entity.id
_entity.type
_entity.pdbx_description
1 polymer ?
#
loop_
_entity_poly.entity_id
_entity_poly.type
_entity_poly.pdbx_seq_one_letter_code
_entity_poly.pdbx_strand_id
1 'polypeptide(L)'
;MMFFKIYQNTGGLRLVKTEENEKYISIIICGVFRIRKNKKNNKITLWGYKLRDKHTGVWTRRNSFPGKIFLFWSKKSAYDMDDWLKYAISYIIKSLIEAGYSIEDKLYLLRIGEEEENSESRYISTLYPSNVYYSYEYGIHDIVHCLGKIASFNYPYNIRYISRHILLAEIKNKIYQRALKIIGVDNEFNASKALSKAIWIMVDKKIFAQYARASHCSIAYNSIRQALFEDYLDFSKRIHIVNDMDFFGLWPMVGRLRQQHKNGQFILSGKTKELYEKISFPCKLSYGEFRSLRHVSLSLVYALNDKHDNASFRFTVRLLRHPLIKNYPVRAIYWIIDYISIRAYPEKENDIYRICSKWLEYHRDLFKNIGFYDRNTESRQTSRWEMETNQLCHAIDWLLAEERLIHKNQEWPSFWRLSDEWTRQVKNNVIPVIPKWKGTGINWQKVDNGVNELITFDALCQEGQEMEHCVASYADWCASGEYIAISVLMDNERATLGLSRKEHDLTYQFDQMRGIRNQAVSRNMLIKGRHILKIINSSLKR
;
A
#
# COMPACT_ATOMS: atom_id res chain seq x y z
N MET A 1 -31.15 -30.69 12.40
CA MET A 1 -30.07 -30.26 13.34
C MET A 1 -29.60 -28.88 12.93
N MET A 2 -29.58 -27.92 13.86
CA MET A 2 -29.25 -26.53 13.56
C MET A 2 -27.77 -26.38 13.17
N PHE A 3 -27.47 -25.73 12.04
CA PHE A 3 -26.09 -25.45 11.58
C PHE A 3 -25.21 -24.89 12.70
N PHE A 4 -25.78 -24.01 13.53
CA PHE A 4 -25.06 -23.37 14.62
C PHE A 4 -24.51 -24.37 15.66
N LYS A 5 -25.20 -25.48 15.89
CA LYS A 5 -24.73 -26.56 16.77
C LYS A 5 -23.52 -27.28 16.18
N ILE A 6 -23.50 -27.48 14.85
CA ILE A 6 -22.34 -28.01 14.12
C ILE A 6 -21.15 -27.05 14.25
N TYR A 7 -21.41 -25.75 14.05
CA TYR A 7 -20.41 -24.70 14.16
C TYR A 7 -19.78 -24.65 15.57
N GLN A 8 -20.60 -24.78 16.62
CA GLN A 8 -20.12 -24.86 18.00
C GLN A 8 -19.32 -26.14 18.27
N ASN A 9 -19.81 -27.30 17.82
CA ASN A 9 -19.15 -28.60 18.03
C ASN A 9 -17.79 -28.69 17.33
N THR A 10 -17.64 -28.04 16.18
CA THR A 10 -16.34 -27.93 15.47
C THR A 10 -15.37 -26.97 16.16
N GLY A 11 -15.78 -26.30 17.25
CA GLY A 11 -14.99 -25.32 17.97
C GLY A 11 -14.94 -23.95 17.28
N GLY A 12 -15.85 -23.67 16.35
CA GLY A 12 -15.89 -22.43 15.58
C GLY A 12 -15.98 -21.16 16.42
N LEU A 13 -16.65 -21.24 17.58
CA LEU A 13 -16.75 -20.13 18.53
C LEU A 13 -15.44 -19.81 19.26
N ARG A 14 -14.49 -20.74 19.28
CA ARG A 14 -13.13 -20.48 19.76
C ARG A 14 -12.26 -20.11 18.57
N LEU A 15 -12.15 -18.81 18.34
CA LEU A 15 -11.48 -18.23 17.17
C LEU A 15 -10.02 -18.69 17.02
N VAL A 16 -9.27 -18.84 18.12
CA VAL A 16 -7.89 -19.32 18.09
C VAL A 16 -7.64 -20.28 19.25
N LYS A 17 -7.04 -21.43 18.95
CA LYS A 17 -6.59 -22.43 19.93
C LYS A 17 -5.21 -22.94 19.56
N THR A 18 -4.31 -23.01 20.54
CA THR A 18 -3.02 -23.69 20.41
C THR A 18 -3.10 -25.06 21.06
N GLU A 19 -2.53 -26.06 20.40
CA GLU A 19 -2.39 -27.42 20.90
C GLU A 19 -0.96 -27.88 20.66
N GLU A 20 -0.36 -28.53 21.64
CA GLU A 20 1.01 -29.01 21.55
C GLU A 20 1.07 -30.46 22.07
N ASN A 21 1.75 -31.31 21.32
CA ASN A 21 2.09 -32.66 21.75
C ASN A 21 3.57 -32.92 21.46
N GLU A 22 4.05 -34.14 21.73
CA GLU A 22 5.47 -34.50 21.54
C GLU A 22 5.97 -34.27 20.11
N LYS A 23 5.10 -34.41 19.10
CA LYS A 23 5.49 -34.35 17.67
C LYS A 23 5.19 -33.01 17.02
N TYR A 24 4.16 -32.30 17.46
CA TYR A 24 3.60 -31.16 16.75
C TYR A 24 3.18 -30.02 17.66
N ILE A 25 3.31 -28.81 17.11
CA ILE A 25 2.62 -27.60 17.58
C ILE A 25 1.55 -27.28 16.55
N SER A 26 0.30 -27.11 16.98
CA SER A 26 -0.85 -26.82 16.12
C SER A 26 -1.56 -25.54 16.56
N ILE A 27 -1.88 -24.69 15.60
CA ILE A 27 -2.77 -23.54 15.78
C ILE A 27 -4.05 -23.86 15.02
N ILE A 28 -5.18 -23.86 15.72
CA ILE A 28 -6.50 -24.04 15.15
C ILE A 28 -7.18 -22.67 15.11
N ILE A 29 -7.67 -22.30 13.93
CA ILE A 29 -8.35 -21.02 13.65
C ILE A 29 -9.80 -21.33 13.31
N CYS A 30 -10.73 -20.71 14.04
CA CYS A 30 -12.18 -20.87 13.92
C CYS A 30 -12.61 -22.34 13.89
N GLY A 31 -11.94 -23.22 14.65
CA GLY A 31 -12.23 -24.66 14.74
C GLY A 31 -11.88 -25.50 13.49
N VAL A 32 -11.80 -24.89 12.30
CA VAL A 32 -11.79 -25.61 11.03
C VAL A 32 -10.54 -25.41 10.19
N PHE A 33 -9.68 -24.47 10.52
CA PHE A 33 -8.37 -24.33 9.88
C PHE A 33 -7.27 -24.67 10.87
N ARG A 34 -6.25 -25.39 10.42
CA ARG A 34 -5.14 -25.79 11.28
C ARG A 34 -3.80 -25.57 10.60
N ILE A 35 -2.92 -24.87 11.30
CA ILE A 35 -1.51 -24.71 10.97
C ILE A 35 -0.74 -25.62 11.90
N ARG A 36 0.08 -26.51 11.35
CA ARG A 36 0.82 -27.51 12.13
C ARG A 36 2.30 -27.47 11.82
N LYS A 37 3.12 -27.24 12.82
CA LYS A 37 4.59 -27.33 12.78
C LYS A 37 5.04 -28.66 13.37
N ASN A 38 5.84 -29.41 12.62
CA ASN A 38 6.51 -30.62 13.12
C ASN A 38 7.75 -30.20 13.92
N LYS A 39 7.87 -30.67 15.17
CA LYS A 39 8.98 -30.30 16.06
C LYS A 39 10.33 -30.88 15.62
N LYS A 40 10.34 -32.04 14.94
CA LYS A 40 11.57 -32.71 14.51
C LYS A 40 12.23 -32.05 13.30
N ASN A 41 11.46 -31.62 12.32
CA ASN A 41 11.99 -31.08 11.06
C ASN A 41 11.53 -29.66 10.73
N ASN A 42 10.84 -29.00 11.67
CA ASN A 42 10.29 -27.64 11.53
C ASN A 42 9.31 -27.45 10.35
N LYS A 43 8.87 -28.52 9.67
CA LYS A 43 7.97 -28.43 8.52
C LYS A 43 6.60 -27.95 8.95
N ILE A 44 6.13 -26.89 8.30
CA ILE A 44 4.81 -26.29 8.52
C ILE A 44 3.84 -26.80 7.45
N THR A 45 2.65 -27.23 7.88
CA THR A 45 1.60 -27.77 7.02
C THR A 45 0.25 -27.15 7.35
N LEU A 46 -0.59 -26.99 6.34
CA LEU A 46 -1.91 -26.38 6.45
C LEU A 46 -2.99 -27.43 6.24
N TRP A 47 -4.05 -27.33 7.03
CA TRP A 47 -5.14 -28.30 7.04
C TRP A 47 -6.49 -27.61 7.19
N GLY A 48 -7.53 -28.20 6.59
CA GLY A 48 -8.93 -27.83 6.78
C GLY A 48 -9.74 -29.01 7.31
N TYR A 49 -10.63 -28.76 8.26
CA TYR A 49 -11.52 -29.78 8.83
C TYR A 49 -12.74 -29.95 7.93
N LYS A 50 -12.72 -30.98 7.09
CA LYS A 50 -13.81 -31.30 6.16
C LYS A 50 -14.80 -32.24 6.84
N LEU A 51 -16.02 -31.78 7.03
CA LEU A 51 -17.11 -32.59 7.58
C LEU A 51 -17.49 -33.73 6.61
N ARG A 52 -17.68 -34.93 7.15
CA ARG A 52 -18.25 -36.10 6.45
C ARG A 52 -19.74 -36.24 6.76
N ASP A 53 -20.13 -35.85 7.96
CA ASP A 53 -21.51 -35.79 8.41
C ASP A 53 -21.69 -34.61 9.37
N LYS A 54 -22.85 -34.54 10.03
CA LYS A 54 -23.22 -33.46 10.96
C LYS A 54 -22.37 -33.43 12.25
N HIS A 55 -21.66 -34.51 12.57
CA HIS A 55 -20.95 -34.74 13.83
C HIS A 55 -19.47 -35.07 13.63
N THR A 56 -19.11 -35.68 12.51
CA THR A 56 -17.75 -36.14 12.23
C THR A 56 -17.16 -35.49 10.99
N GLY A 57 -15.84 -35.39 10.99
CA GLY A 57 -15.06 -34.82 9.91
C GLY A 57 -13.61 -35.25 9.99
N VAL A 58 -12.87 -34.93 8.94
CA VAL A 58 -11.45 -35.27 8.81
C VAL A 58 -10.62 -34.06 8.41
N TRP A 59 -9.42 -33.98 8.97
CA TRP A 59 -8.45 -32.97 8.55
C TRP A 59 -7.86 -33.34 7.18
N THR A 60 -8.03 -32.46 6.22
CA THR A 60 -7.49 -32.60 4.86
C THR A 60 -6.43 -31.53 4.60
N ARG A 61 -5.36 -31.87 3.86
CA ARG A 61 -4.29 -30.91 3.57
C ARG A 61 -4.78 -29.79 2.65
N ARG A 62 -4.22 -28.60 2.87
CA ARG A 62 -4.44 -27.41 2.04
C ARG A 62 -3.11 -26.86 1.53
N ASN A 63 -3.16 -26.21 0.38
CA ASN A 63 -2.01 -25.57 -0.25
C ASN A 63 -1.90 -24.07 0.08
N SER A 64 -2.98 -23.45 0.54
CA SER A 64 -3.04 -22.01 0.84
C SER A 64 -3.91 -21.69 2.05
N PHE A 65 -3.65 -20.53 2.65
CA PHE A 65 -4.48 -19.93 3.68
C PHE A 65 -5.71 -19.26 3.04
N PRO A 66 -6.90 -19.34 3.66
CA PRO A 66 -8.10 -18.65 3.17
C PRO A 66 -8.05 -17.14 3.43
N GLY A 67 -7.35 -16.68 4.47
CA GLY A 67 -7.17 -15.27 4.81
C GLY A 67 -5.72 -14.92 5.09
N LYS A 68 -5.43 -13.64 5.31
CA LYS A 68 -4.07 -13.15 5.61
C LYS A 68 -3.70 -13.46 7.05
N ILE A 69 -2.41 -13.72 7.30
CA ILE A 69 -1.86 -13.87 8.64
C ILE A 69 -0.68 -12.93 8.82
N PHE A 70 -0.85 -11.90 9.64
CA PHE A 70 0.23 -10.99 9.99
C PHE A 70 1.15 -11.60 11.05
N LEU A 71 2.47 -11.49 10.82
CA LEU A 71 3.50 -11.89 11.77
C LEU A 71 3.47 -11.04 13.05
N PHE A 72 3.13 -9.76 12.91
CA PHE A 72 3.04 -8.80 14.00
C PHE A 72 1.62 -8.26 14.10
N TRP A 73 1.13 -8.19 15.33
CA TRP A 73 -0.22 -7.68 15.57
C TRP A 73 -0.30 -6.17 15.32
N SER A 74 -1.41 -5.73 14.74
CA SER A 74 -1.79 -4.32 14.64
C SER A 74 -3.30 -4.17 14.84
N LYS A 75 -3.79 -2.96 15.11
CA LYS A 75 -5.26 -2.74 15.18
C LYS A 75 -5.95 -3.13 13.87
N LYS A 76 -5.29 -2.93 12.72
CA LYS A 76 -5.80 -3.33 11.41
C LYS A 76 -5.95 -4.84 11.28
N SER A 77 -5.08 -5.62 11.92
CA SER A 77 -5.14 -7.09 11.83
C SER A 77 -6.28 -7.73 12.64
N ALA A 78 -7.01 -6.94 13.44
CA ALA A 78 -8.22 -7.42 14.08
C ALA A 78 -9.35 -7.68 13.06
N TYR A 79 -9.47 -6.80 12.06
CA TYR A 79 -10.45 -6.96 10.98
C TYR A 79 -10.21 -8.23 10.14
N ASP A 80 -9.01 -8.80 10.11
CA ASP A 80 -8.80 -10.06 9.40
C ASP A 80 -9.46 -11.25 10.12
N MET A 81 -9.64 -11.19 11.45
CA MET A 81 -10.30 -12.29 12.18
C MET A 81 -11.78 -12.43 11.81
N ASP A 82 -12.41 -11.31 11.45
CA ASP A 82 -13.73 -11.29 10.85
C ASP A 82 -13.77 -12.07 9.52
N ASP A 83 -12.82 -11.81 8.64
CA ASP A 83 -12.69 -12.54 7.38
C ASP A 83 -12.46 -14.04 7.63
N TRP A 84 -11.60 -14.40 8.59
CA TRP A 84 -11.39 -15.80 9.00
C TRP A 84 -12.66 -16.48 9.49
N LEU A 85 -13.51 -15.77 10.23
CA LEU A 85 -14.82 -16.27 10.68
C LEU A 85 -15.76 -16.52 9.49
N LYS A 86 -15.85 -15.56 8.56
CA LYS A 86 -16.64 -15.67 7.31
C LYS A 86 -16.16 -16.83 6.42
N TYR A 87 -14.84 -17.01 6.31
CA TYR A 87 -14.25 -18.14 5.59
C TYR A 87 -14.56 -19.48 6.26
N ALA A 88 -14.51 -19.55 7.59
CA ALA A 88 -14.83 -20.77 8.34
C ALA A 88 -16.29 -21.20 8.14
N ILE A 89 -17.23 -20.25 8.24
CA ILE A 89 -18.66 -20.50 7.97
C ILE A 89 -18.85 -21.00 6.53
N SER A 90 -18.25 -20.30 5.56
CA SER A 90 -18.31 -20.70 4.16
C SER A 90 -17.75 -22.11 3.93
N TYR A 91 -16.66 -22.45 4.62
CA TYR A 91 -15.99 -23.74 4.51
C TYR A 91 -16.82 -24.89 5.10
N ILE A 92 -17.48 -24.66 6.24
CA ILE A 92 -18.39 -25.63 6.86
C ILE A 92 -19.63 -25.86 5.99
N ILE A 93 -20.27 -24.79 5.51
CA ILE A 93 -21.42 -24.89 4.59
C ILE A 93 -21.04 -25.75 3.39
N LYS A 94 -19.92 -25.43 2.72
CA LYS A 94 -19.43 -26.17 1.57
C LYS A 94 -19.19 -27.65 1.89
N SER A 95 -18.56 -27.93 3.03
CA SER A 95 -18.29 -29.31 3.45
C SER A 95 -19.58 -30.12 3.69
N LEU A 96 -20.61 -29.50 4.29
CA LEU A 96 -21.91 -30.15 4.52
C LEU A 96 -22.66 -30.42 3.21
N ILE A 97 -22.65 -29.47 2.27
CA ILE A 97 -23.27 -29.65 0.95
C ILE A 97 -22.59 -30.79 0.18
N GLU A 98 -21.25 -30.82 0.20
CA GLU A 98 -20.47 -31.91 -0.42
C GLU A 98 -20.73 -33.27 0.24
N ALA A 99 -21.12 -33.28 1.52
CA ALA A 99 -21.55 -34.47 2.25
C ALA A 99 -23.04 -34.83 2.02
N GLY A 100 -23.72 -34.15 1.10
CA GLY A 100 -25.10 -34.45 0.71
C GLY A 100 -26.18 -33.79 1.58
N TYR A 101 -25.81 -32.85 2.46
CA TYR A 101 -26.78 -32.17 3.32
C TYR A 101 -27.31 -30.90 2.68
N SER A 102 -28.60 -30.63 2.89
CA SER A 102 -29.22 -29.37 2.55
C SER A 102 -29.30 -28.40 3.73
N ILE A 103 -29.38 -27.10 3.43
CA ILE A 103 -29.70 -26.03 4.38
C ILE A 103 -31.14 -25.60 4.13
N GLU A 104 -31.96 -25.62 5.18
CA GLU A 104 -33.35 -25.19 5.17
C GLU A 104 -33.53 -23.92 6.00
N ASP A 105 -34.26 -22.94 5.46
CA ASP A 105 -34.68 -21.75 6.20
C ASP A 105 -35.95 -21.13 5.56
N LYS A 106 -36.53 -20.14 6.24
CA LYS A 106 -37.70 -19.37 5.80
C LYS A 106 -37.27 -18.15 4.98
N LEU A 107 -37.87 -17.95 3.81
CA LEU A 107 -37.68 -16.80 2.91
C LEU A 107 -38.87 -15.87 2.95
N TYR A 108 -38.59 -14.59 2.76
CA TYR A 108 -39.57 -13.55 2.48
C TYR A 108 -39.62 -13.32 0.97
N LEU A 109 -40.83 -13.31 0.42
CA LEU A 109 -41.08 -12.98 -0.99
C LEU A 109 -41.51 -11.52 -1.09
N LEU A 110 -40.87 -10.78 -1.99
CA LEU A 110 -41.13 -9.36 -2.22
C LEU A 110 -41.40 -9.13 -3.70
N ARG A 111 -42.30 -8.19 -3.99
CA ARG A 111 -42.57 -7.70 -5.35
C ARG A 111 -41.89 -6.34 -5.50
N ILE A 112 -41.19 -6.17 -6.61
CA ILE A 112 -40.54 -4.94 -7.03
C ILE A 112 -41.30 -4.42 -8.25
N GLY A 113 -41.73 -3.16 -8.21
CA GLY A 113 -42.35 -2.47 -9.33
C GLY A 113 -41.75 -1.07 -9.52
N GLU A 114 -41.72 -0.60 -10.76
CA GLU A 114 -41.46 0.81 -11.09
C GLU A 114 -42.78 1.60 -11.01
N GLU A 115 -42.74 2.90 -10.70
CA GLU A 115 -43.93 3.78 -10.58
C GLU A 115 -44.72 3.97 -11.88
N GLU A 116 -44.23 3.49 -13.04
CA GLU A 116 -44.94 3.61 -14.33
C GLU A 116 -45.76 2.36 -14.67
N GLU A 117 -47.02 2.60 -15.03
CA GLU A 117 -48.17 1.67 -15.11
C GLU A 117 -48.04 0.43 -16.02
N ASN A 118 -46.89 0.12 -16.63
CA ASN A 118 -46.74 -1.02 -17.55
C ASN A 118 -45.41 -1.79 -17.46
N SER A 119 -44.62 -1.63 -16.39
CA SER A 119 -43.40 -2.43 -16.21
C SER A 119 -43.68 -3.84 -15.64
N GLU A 120 -43.01 -4.87 -16.18
CA GLU A 120 -43.10 -6.24 -15.65
C GLU A 120 -42.64 -6.30 -14.19
N SER A 121 -43.56 -6.65 -13.28
CA SER A 121 -43.22 -6.82 -11.87
C SER A 121 -42.20 -7.93 -11.65
N ARG A 122 -41.08 -7.58 -11.02
CA ARG A 122 -40.03 -8.55 -10.66
C ARG A 122 -40.28 -9.07 -9.24
N TYR A 123 -40.02 -10.35 -9.03
CA TYR A 123 -40.13 -10.97 -7.71
C TYR A 123 -38.75 -11.31 -7.18
N ILE A 124 -38.46 -10.93 -5.94
CA ILE A 124 -37.23 -11.32 -5.25
C ILE A 124 -37.54 -12.11 -3.98
N SER A 125 -36.55 -12.90 -3.55
CA SER A 125 -36.62 -13.68 -2.31
C SER A 125 -35.39 -13.37 -1.45
N THR A 126 -35.60 -13.18 -0.14
CA THR A 126 -34.53 -12.85 0.81
C THR A 126 -34.77 -13.49 2.17
N LEU A 127 -33.68 -13.76 2.89
CA LEU A 127 -33.66 -14.13 4.31
C LEU A 127 -33.82 -12.93 5.26
N TYR A 128 -33.70 -11.69 4.74
CA TYR A 128 -33.72 -10.46 5.53
C TYR A 128 -34.77 -9.48 5.00
N PRO A 129 -35.95 -9.40 5.64
CA PRO A 129 -36.98 -8.45 5.18
C PRO A 129 -36.53 -6.99 5.27
N SER A 130 -35.56 -6.67 6.14
CA SER A 130 -35.03 -5.31 6.35
C SER A 130 -33.93 -4.89 5.37
N ASN A 131 -33.19 -5.81 4.74
CA ASN A 131 -32.04 -5.46 3.89
C ASN A 131 -32.44 -4.98 2.49
N VAL A 132 -33.68 -5.25 2.06
CA VAL A 132 -34.19 -4.79 0.77
C VAL A 132 -34.49 -3.30 0.78
N TYR A 133 -34.68 -2.70 1.96
CA TYR A 133 -34.77 -1.25 2.13
C TYR A 133 -33.41 -0.53 1.96
N TYR A 134 -32.29 -1.26 2.01
CA TYR A 134 -30.94 -0.67 1.92
C TYR A 134 -30.14 -1.10 0.67
N SER A 135 -30.60 -2.12 -0.07
CA SER A 135 -29.80 -2.74 -1.15
C SER A 135 -30.08 -2.21 -2.56
N TYR A 136 -30.52 -0.96 -2.71
CA TYR A 136 -30.51 -0.24 -3.98
C TYR A 136 -29.58 0.99 -3.89
N GLU A 137 -28.33 0.74 -3.48
CA GLU A 137 -27.21 1.71 -3.52
C GLU A 137 -26.78 2.10 -4.96
N TYR A 138 -27.57 1.80 -6.00
CA TYR A 138 -27.32 2.18 -7.39
C TYR A 138 -28.55 2.76 -8.09
N GLY A 139 -29.22 3.72 -7.45
CA GLY A 139 -29.99 4.75 -8.18
C GLY A 139 -31.27 4.30 -8.88
N ILE A 140 -32.02 3.36 -8.31
CA ILE A 140 -33.39 3.06 -8.77
C ILE A 140 -34.36 3.24 -7.61
N HIS A 141 -35.34 4.13 -7.78
CA HIS A 141 -36.43 4.40 -6.84
C HIS A 141 -37.55 3.35 -6.99
N ASP A 142 -37.22 2.06 -6.86
CA ASP A 142 -38.24 1.01 -6.93
C ASP A 142 -39.06 0.96 -5.64
N ILE A 143 -40.40 0.91 -5.76
CA ILE A 143 -41.30 0.67 -4.62
C ILE A 143 -41.26 -0.83 -4.29
N VAL A 144 -40.84 -1.17 -3.08
CA VAL A 144 -40.77 -2.54 -2.59
C VAL A 144 -42.03 -2.89 -1.81
N HIS A 145 -42.83 -3.82 -2.33
CA HIS A 145 -44.00 -4.35 -1.63
C HIS A 145 -43.68 -5.69 -0.98
N CYS A 146 -43.76 -5.74 0.35
CA CYS A 146 -43.67 -7.00 1.09
C CYS A 146 -44.96 -7.81 0.89
N LEU A 147 -44.85 -8.98 0.27
CA LEU A 147 -46.02 -9.84 0.02
C LEU A 147 -46.50 -10.57 1.29
N GLY A 148 -45.79 -10.43 2.42
CA GLY A 148 -46.11 -11.10 3.70
C GLY A 148 -46.04 -12.63 3.64
N LYS A 149 -45.64 -13.22 2.51
CA LYS A 149 -45.61 -14.67 2.29
C LYS A 149 -44.25 -15.23 2.71
N ILE A 150 -44.30 -16.24 3.58
CA ILE A 150 -43.14 -17.02 4.00
C ILE A 150 -43.07 -18.28 3.14
N ALA A 151 -41.94 -18.53 2.50
CA ALA A 151 -41.66 -19.78 1.79
C ALA A 151 -40.52 -20.54 2.47
N SER A 152 -40.51 -21.87 2.40
CA SER A 152 -39.34 -22.67 2.79
C SER A 152 -38.47 -22.96 1.57
N PHE A 153 -37.15 -23.01 1.74
CA PHE A 153 -36.24 -23.48 0.69
C PHE A 153 -35.23 -24.47 1.22
N ASN A 154 -34.68 -25.27 0.32
CA ASN A 154 -33.58 -26.18 0.58
C ASN A 154 -32.40 -25.86 -0.36
N TYR A 155 -31.21 -25.60 0.16
CA TYR A 155 -29.99 -25.43 -0.63
C TYR A 155 -29.16 -26.72 -0.56
N PRO A 156 -28.70 -27.34 -1.67
CA PRO A 156 -28.70 -26.85 -3.04
C PRO A 156 -29.93 -27.34 -3.84
N TYR A 157 -30.85 -26.45 -4.23
CA TYR A 157 -31.97 -26.78 -5.13
C TYR A 157 -31.95 -25.92 -6.40
N ASN A 158 -32.54 -26.46 -7.46
CA ASN A 158 -32.63 -25.87 -8.80
C ASN A 158 -33.89 -25.01 -8.96
N ILE A 159 -33.99 -23.87 -8.27
CA ILE A 159 -35.09 -22.92 -8.48
C ILE A 159 -34.73 -22.02 -9.68
N ARG A 160 -35.51 -22.09 -10.77
CA ARG A 160 -35.31 -21.31 -12.02
C ARG A 160 -35.24 -19.78 -11.83
N TYR A 161 -35.68 -19.26 -10.69
CA TYR A 161 -35.88 -17.83 -10.45
C TYR A 161 -35.02 -17.25 -9.30
N ILE A 162 -34.08 -18.04 -8.74
CA ILE A 162 -33.22 -17.57 -7.66
C ILE A 162 -31.76 -17.77 -8.05
N SER A 163 -30.99 -16.68 -8.07
CA SER A 163 -29.54 -16.77 -8.23
C SER A 163 -28.97 -17.52 -7.02
N ARG A 164 -28.37 -18.69 -7.28
CA ARG A 164 -27.76 -19.55 -6.24
C ARG A 164 -26.69 -18.82 -5.41
N HIS A 165 -26.16 -17.71 -5.91
CA HIS A 165 -25.13 -16.90 -5.26
C HIS A 165 -25.69 -15.97 -4.18
N ILE A 166 -26.86 -15.37 -4.39
CA ILE A 166 -27.46 -14.39 -3.46
C ILE A 166 -27.87 -15.07 -2.14
N LEU A 167 -28.64 -16.15 -2.21
CA LEU A 167 -29.08 -16.87 -1.00
C LEU A 167 -27.89 -17.41 -0.19
N LEU A 168 -26.85 -17.93 -0.85
CA LEU A 168 -25.68 -18.42 -0.14
C LEU A 168 -24.96 -17.29 0.63
N ALA A 169 -24.91 -16.08 0.07
CA ALA A 169 -24.34 -14.92 0.75
C ALA A 169 -25.19 -14.52 1.97
N GLU A 170 -26.51 -14.52 1.84
CA GLU A 170 -27.43 -14.21 2.95
C GLU A 170 -27.37 -15.25 4.08
N ILE A 171 -27.31 -16.55 3.74
CA ILE A 171 -27.15 -17.65 4.70
C ILE A 171 -25.85 -17.46 5.50
N LYS A 172 -24.74 -17.20 4.80
CA LYS A 172 -23.43 -16.94 5.42
C LYS A 172 -23.52 -15.75 6.38
N ASN A 173 -24.14 -14.65 5.95
CA ASN A 173 -24.31 -13.47 6.79
C ASN A 173 -25.17 -13.78 8.03
N LYS A 174 -26.21 -14.63 7.91
CA LYS A 174 -27.15 -14.91 9.02
C LYS A 174 -26.46 -15.68 10.13
N ILE A 175 -25.68 -16.68 9.72
CA ILE A 175 -24.85 -17.47 10.61
C ILE A 175 -23.77 -16.59 11.24
N TYR A 176 -23.12 -15.75 10.42
CA TYR A 176 -22.07 -14.85 10.86
C TYR A 176 -22.54 -13.86 11.94
N GLN A 177 -23.64 -13.15 11.70
CA GLN A 177 -24.22 -12.21 12.67
C GLN A 177 -24.58 -12.90 14.00
N ARG A 178 -25.03 -14.16 13.93
CA ARG A 178 -25.31 -14.94 15.14
C ARG A 178 -24.03 -15.37 15.88
N ALA A 179 -23.00 -15.76 15.15
CA ALA A 179 -21.70 -16.11 15.72
C ALA A 179 -21.07 -14.89 16.40
N LEU A 180 -21.09 -13.72 15.75
CA LEU A 180 -20.60 -12.45 16.31
C LEU A 180 -21.27 -12.11 17.65
N LYS A 181 -22.60 -12.22 17.73
CA LYS A 181 -23.34 -11.93 18.98
C LYS A 181 -22.88 -12.79 20.16
N ILE A 182 -22.40 -14.00 19.91
CA ILE A 182 -21.96 -14.94 20.93
C ILE A 182 -20.47 -14.77 21.27
N ILE A 183 -19.65 -14.46 20.27
CA ILE A 183 -18.22 -14.23 20.46
C ILE A 183 -17.98 -12.88 21.14
N GLY A 184 -18.66 -11.81 20.72
CA GLY A 184 -18.41 -10.44 21.20
C GLY A 184 -17.14 -9.82 20.59
N VAL A 185 -17.17 -8.51 20.37
CA VAL A 185 -16.12 -7.77 19.62
C VAL A 185 -14.74 -7.83 20.32
N ASP A 186 -14.69 -7.76 21.65
CA ASP A 186 -13.42 -7.82 22.39
C ASP A 186 -12.68 -9.14 22.23
N ASN A 187 -13.41 -10.23 21.97
CA ASN A 187 -12.83 -11.54 21.75
C ASN A 187 -12.14 -11.65 20.38
N GLU A 188 -12.52 -10.83 19.39
CA GLU A 188 -11.84 -10.80 18.08
C GLU A 188 -10.46 -10.15 18.17
N PHE A 189 -10.36 -9.01 18.88
CA PHE A 189 -9.07 -8.36 19.13
C PHE A 189 -8.11 -9.27 19.88
N ASN A 190 -8.62 -9.94 20.92
CA ASN A 190 -7.82 -10.87 21.71
C ASN A 190 -7.43 -12.11 20.90
N ALA A 191 -8.33 -12.63 20.06
CA ALA A 191 -8.03 -13.72 19.13
C ALA A 191 -6.94 -13.34 18.12
N SER A 192 -7.03 -12.15 17.51
CA SER A 192 -6.01 -11.65 16.58
C SER A 192 -4.63 -11.54 17.25
N LYS A 193 -4.56 -11.00 18.47
CA LYS A 193 -3.33 -10.96 19.27
C LYS A 193 -2.79 -12.36 19.56
N ALA A 194 -3.67 -13.28 19.97
CA ALA A 194 -3.30 -14.66 20.27
C ALA A 194 -2.78 -15.39 19.02
N LEU A 195 -3.38 -15.15 17.86
CA LEU A 195 -2.93 -15.70 16.58
C LEU A 195 -1.50 -15.23 16.26
N SER A 196 -1.24 -13.91 16.27
CA SER A 196 0.10 -13.39 15.98
C SER A 196 1.16 -13.94 16.95
N LYS A 197 0.84 -14.03 18.26
CA LYS A 197 1.74 -14.65 19.25
C LYS A 197 2.03 -16.11 18.93
N ALA A 198 1.00 -16.89 18.60
CA ALA A 198 1.15 -18.31 18.29
C ALA A 198 1.94 -18.54 16.99
N ILE A 199 1.68 -17.72 15.96
CA ILE A 199 2.42 -17.75 14.70
C ILE A 199 3.89 -17.40 14.93
N TRP A 200 4.18 -16.42 15.80
CA TRP A 200 5.55 -16.06 16.14
C TRP A 200 6.32 -17.25 16.72
N ILE A 201 5.69 -18.13 17.52
CA ILE A 201 6.33 -19.36 18.02
C ILE A 201 6.73 -20.32 16.87
N MET A 202 5.97 -20.33 15.77
CA MET A 202 6.27 -21.18 14.62
C MET A 202 7.43 -20.68 13.77
N VAL A 203 7.71 -19.37 13.78
CA VAL A 203 8.72 -18.70 12.95
C VAL A 203 10.14 -18.94 13.46
N ASP A 204 11.02 -19.38 12.56
CA ASP A 204 12.47 -19.43 12.78
C ASP A 204 13.04 -18.01 12.75
N LYS A 205 13.67 -17.58 13.84
CA LYS A 205 14.12 -16.19 14.01
C LYS A 205 15.29 -15.83 13.10
N LYS A 206 16.14 -16.81 12.79
CA LYS A 206 17.30 -16.61 11.92
C LYS A 206 16.85 -16.44 10.48
N ILE A 207 15.97 -17.32 10.00
CA ILE A 207 15.38 -17.19 8.65
C ILE A 207 14.53 -15.92 8.57
N PHE A 208 13.78 -15.58 9.61
CA PHE A 208 13.00 -14.35 9.65
C PHE A 208 13.88 -13.10 9.51
N ALA A 209 15.04 -13.04 10.17
CA ALA A 209 15.96 -11.91 10.02
C ALA A 209 16.48 -11.76 8.58
N GLN A 210 16.67 -12.87 7.85
CA GLN A 210 17.04 -12.85 6.44
C GLN A 210 15.86 -12.38 5.57
N TYR A 211 14.67 -12.91 5.81
CA TYR A 211 13.43 -12.49 5.14
C TYR A 211 13.16 -10.99 5.33
N ALA A 212 13.30 -10.48 6.57
CA ALA A 212 13.10 -9.09 6.93
C ALA A 212 14.02 -8.18 6.14
N ARG A 213 15.34 -8.47 6.13
CA ARG A 213 16.33 -7.70 5.35
C ARG A 213 16.05 -7.76 3.85
N ALA A 214 15.59 -8.90 3.35
CA ALA A 214 15.34 -9.09 1.92
C ALA A 214 14.06 -8.41 1.42
N SER A 215 13.03 -8.33 2.27
CA SER A 215 11.67 -7.99 1.82
C SER A 215 11.12 -6.70 2.42
N HIS A 216 11.72 -6.12 3.46
CA HIS A 216 11.12 -5.01 4.19
C HIS A 216 12.10 -3.87 4.40
N CYS A 217 11.62 -2.65 4.19
CA CYS A 217 12.36 -1.43 4.41
C CYS A 217 11.39 -0.34 4.88
N SER A 218 11.60 0.20 6.09
CA SER A 218 10.71 1.20 6.67
C SER A 218 10.63 2.51 5.87
N ILE A 219 11.62 2.77 5.01
CA ILE A 219 11.69 3.99 4.20
C ILE A 219 10.84 3.88 2.94
N ALA A 220 10.70 2.69 2.35
CA ALA A 220 10.00 2.47 1.08
C ALA A 220 8.52 2.04 1.23
N TYR A 221 7.81 2.60 2.21
CA TYR A 221 6.41 2.28 2.56
C TYR A 221 6.08 0.80 2.87
N ASN A 222 7.07 -0.11 2.82
CA ASN A 222 6.93 -1.54 3.08
C ASN A 222 7.49 -1.91 4.47
N SER A 223 6.70 -1.59 5.50
CA SER A 223 7.08 -1.81 6.89
C SER A 223 7.04 -3.29 7.26
N ILE A 224 8.04 -3.75 8.02
CA ILE A 224 8.07 -5.09 8.63
C ILE A 224 6.81 -5.40 9.47
N ARG A 225 6.10 -4.38 9.97
CA ARG A 225 4.82 -4.56 10.69
C ARG A 225 3.71 -5.11 9.80
N GLN A 226 3.84 -4.99 8.48
CA GLN A 226 2.90 -5.52 7.49
C GLN A 226 3.34 -6.89 6.97
N ALA A 227 4.39 -7.48 7.53
CA ALA A 227 4.90 -8.76 7.07
C ALA A 227 3.88 -9.89 7.26
N LEU A 228 3.61 -10.60 6.16
CA LEU A 228 2.72 -11.74 6.11
C LEU A 228 3.48 -13.04 6.41
N PHE A 229 2.84 -13.94 7.13
CA PHE A 229 3.38 -15.26 7.44
C PHE A 229 3.53 -16.11 6.18
N GLU A 230 2.61 -15.95 5.23
CA GLU A 230 2.66 -16.58 3.91
C GLU A 230 3.95 -16.25 3.15
N ASP A 231 4.30 -14.97 3.10
CA ASP A 231 5.50 -14.48 2.41
C ASP A 231 6.77 -14.96 3.10
N TYR A 232 6.77 -15.02 4.44
CA TYR A 232 7.85 -15.62 5.20
C TYR A 232 7.99 -17.12 4.91
N LEU A 233 6.89 -17.87 4.86
CA LEU A 233 6.92 -19.30 4.55
C LEU A 233 7.43 -19.55 3.13
N ASP A 234 6.96 -18.74 2.17
CA ASP A 234 7.45 -18.77 0.79
C ASP A 234 8.96 -18.52 0.72
N PHE A 235 9.45 -17.46 1.39
CA PHE A 235 10.88 -17.18 1.50
C PHE A 235 11.65 -18.36 2.11
N SER A 236 11.19 -18.89 3.25
CA SER A 236 11.89 -19.96 3.98
C SER A 236 12.03 -21.26 3.19
N LYS A 237 11.12 -21.51 2.25
CA LYS A 237 11.12 -22.71 1.39
C LYS A 237 11.96 -22.56 0.14
N ARG A 238 12.20 -21.32 -0.30
CA ARG A 238 12.76 -21.02 -1.62
C ARG A 238 14.13 -20.38 -1.56
N ILE A 239 14.47 -19.72 -0.46
CA ILE A 239 15.76 -19.06 -0.29
C ILE A 239 16.52 -19.76 0.83
N HIS A 240 17.58 -20.46 0.45
CA HIS A 240 18.51 -21.12 1.36
C HIS A 240 19.86 -20.42 1.29
N ILE A 241 20.35 -19.89 2.40
CA ILE A 241 21.62 -19.16 2.46
C ILE A 241 22.64 -20.03 3.19
N VAL A 242 23.74 -20.32 2.51
CA VAL A 242 24.82 -21.16 3.04
C VAL A 242 25.73 -20.33 3.95
N ASN A 243 26.22 -20.91 5.06
CA ASN A 243 27.25 -20.36 5.94
C ASN A 243 26.96 -18.97 6.57
N ASP A 244 25.70 -18.60 6.81
CA ASP A 244 25.32 -17.34 7.45
C ASP A 244 25.90 -16.07 6.80
N MET A 245 26.15 -16.15 5.49
CA MET A 245 26.78 -15.08 4.73
C MET A 245 25.91 -13.82 4.66
N ASP A 246 26.57 -12.66 4.71
CA ASP A 246 25.92 -11.36 4.60
C ASP A 246 26.01 -10.80 3.16
N PHE A 247 24.85 -10.44 2.61
CA PHE A 247 24.73 -9.73 1.34
C PHE A 247 24.87 -8.21 1.49
N PHE A 248 24.99 -7.70 2.72
CA PHE A 248 25.13 -6.27 3.04
C PHE A 248 24.04 -5.43 2.35
N GLY A 249 24.40 -4.42 1.57
CA GLY A 249 23.44 -3.62 0.81
C GLY A 249 22.57 -4.42 -0.16
N LEU A 250 22.98 -5.63 -0.58
CA LEU A 250 22.28 -6.42 -1.58
C LEU A 250 21.13 -7.30 -1.06
N TRP A 251 20.79 -7.27 0.23
CA TRP A 251 19.62 -8.01 0.73
C TRP A 251 18.33 -7.78 -0.07
N PRO A 252 17.97 -6.54 -0.47
CA PRO A 252 16.79 -6.30 -1.29
C PRO A 252 16.82 -7.04 -2.64
N MET A 253 18.01 -7.35 -3.17
CA MET A 253 18.17 -8.10 -4.41
C MET A 253 17.86 -9.59 -4.21
N VAL A 254 18.09 -10.14 -3.01
CA VAL A 254 17.59 -11.48 -2.63
C VAL A 254 16.06 -11.50 -2.63
N GLY A 255 15.42 -10.43 -2.14
CA GLY A 255 13.97 -10.26 -2.22
C GLY A 255 13.47 -10.20 -3.66
N ARG A 256 14.16 -9.42 -4.51
CA ARG A 256 13.88 -9.30 -5.95
C ARG A 256 13.96 -10.65 -6.67
N LEU A 257 14.99 -11.44 -6.38
CA LEU A 257 15.15 -12.79 -6.94
C LEU A 257 13.91 -13.65 -6.67
N ARG A 258 13.40 -13.65 -5.43
CA ARG A 258 12.18 -14.38 -5.06
C ARG A 258 10.96 -13.89 -5.83
N GLN A 259 10.82 -12.57 -6.00
CA GLN A 259 9.68 -11.96 -6.70
C GLN A 259 9.67 -12.27 -8.20
N GLN A 260 10.85 -12.27 -8.84
CA GLN A 260 10.98 -12.54 -10.28
C GLN A 260 10.68 -13.99 -10.65
N HIS A 261 11.09 -14.93 -9.80
CA HIS A 261 11.04 -16.37 -10.12
C HIS A 261 10.01 -17.10 -9.28
N LYS A 262 8.71 -16.87 -9.47
CA LYS A 262 7.61 -17.34 -8.59
C LYS A 262 7.71 -18.79 -8.08
N ASN A 263 8.26 -19.72 -8.87
CA ASN A 263 8.38 -21.14 -8.50
C ASN A 263 9.84 -21.60 -8.24
N GLY A 264 10.83 -20.71 -8.37
CA GLY A 264 12.25 -21.05 -8.23
C GLY A 264 12.67 -21.29 -6.78
N GLN A 265 13.57 -22.26 -6.59
CA GLN A 265 14.30 -22.51 -5.36
C GLN A 265 15.78 -22.18 -5.56
N PHE A 266 16.37 -21.50 -4.59
CA PHE A 266 17.70 -20.92 -4.68
C PHE A 266 18.51 -21.29 -3.46
N ILE A 267 19.69 -21.88 -3.69
CA ILE A 267 20.72 -22.10 -2.69
C ILE A 267 21.79 -21.06 -2.98
N LEU A 268 21.90 -20.04 -2.14
CA LEU A 268 22.82 -18.93 -2.31
C LEU A 268 24.05 -19.13 -1.43
N SER A 269 25.21 -19.20 -2.06
CA SER A 269 26.51 -19.40 -1.38
C SER A 269 27.05 -18.14 -0.68
N GLY A 270 26.41 -16.99 -0.88
CA GLY A 270 26.90 -15.67 -0.43
C GLY A 270 27.76 -14.93 -1.47
N LYS A 271 28.08 -15.58 -2.60
CA LYS A 271 28.82 -14.95 -3.71
C LYS A 271 27.95 -13.93 -4.44
N THR A 272 28.42 -12.69 -4.55
CA THR A 272 27.68 -11.63 -5.26
C THR A 272 27.48 -11.90 -6.73
N LYS A 273 28.45 -12.55 -7.39
CA LYS A 273 28.33 -12.94 -8.82
C LYS A 273 27.17 -13.89 -9.06
N GLU A 274 26.96 -14.83 -8.13
CA GLU A 274 25.85 -15.78 -8.19
C GLU A 274 24.49 -15.06 -8.13
N LEU A 275 24.35 -14.09 -7.22
CA LEU A 275 23.13 -13.29 -7.12
C LEU A 275 22.90 -12.44 -8.37
N TYR A 276 23.96 -11.84 -8.91
CA TYR A 276 23.91 -11.03 -10.14
C TYR A 276 23.42 -11.84 -11.36
N GLU A 277 23.94 -13.04 -11.55
CA GLU A 277 23.61 -13.89 -12.71
C GLU A 277 22.17 -14.43 -12.68
N LYS A 278 21.52 -14.45 -11.51
CA LYS A 278 20.16 -14.97 -11.33
C LYS A 278 19.07 -13.88 -11.38
N ILE A 279 19.44 -12.60 -11.32
CA ILE A 279 18.51 -11.48 -11.26
C ILE A 279 18.46 -10.77 -12.62
N SER A 280 17.25 -10.41 -13.03
CA SER A 280 17.03 -9.55 -14.20
C SER A 280 16.86 -8.08 -13.79
N PHE A 281 17.43 -7.17 -14.57
CA PHE A 281 17.31 -5.73 -14.37
C PHE A 281 16.58 -5.09 -15.56
N PRO A 282 15.89 -3.94 -15.37
CA PRO A 282 15.21 -3.24 -16.46
C PRO A 282 16.15 -2.80 -17.58
N CYS A 283 17.40 -2.48 -17.22
CA CYS A 283 18.46 -2.09 -18.15
C CYS A 283 19.77 -2.83 -17.83
N LYS A 284 20.74 -2.73 -18.76
CA LYS A 284 22.04 -3.40 -18.63
C LYS A 284 22.82 -2.81 -17.46
N LEU A 285 22.95 -3.59 -16.38
CA LEU A 285 23.78 -3.29 -15.22
C LEU A 285 25.04 -4.17 -15.29
N SER A 286 26.24 -3.58 -15.23
CA SER A 286 27.46 -4.38 -15.18
C SER A 286 27.64 -5.07 -13.82
N TYR A 287 28.41 -6.17 -13.79
CA TYR A 287 28.72 -6.84 -12.52
C TYR A 287 29.46 -5.91 -11.54
N GLY A 288 30.36 -5.05 -12.03
CA GLY A 288 31.08 -4.10 -11.19
C GLY A 288 30.15 -3.09 -10.51
N GLU A 289 29.15 -2.60 -11.25
CA GLU A 289 28.11 -1.72 -10.73
C GLU A 289 27.27 -2.42 -9.67
N PHE A 290 26.76 -3.60 -9.99
CA PHE A 290 26.00 -4.40 -9.02
C PHE A 290 26.80 -4.70 -7.75
N ARG A 291 28.07 -5.09 -7.90
CA ARG A 291 28.96 -5.40 -6.76
C ARG A 291 29.14 -4.19 -5.85
N SER A 292 29.28 -2.99 -6.42
CA SER A 292 29.48 -1.77 -5.63
C SER A 292 28.31 -1.44 -4.69
N LEU A 293 27.09 -1.86 -5.04
CA LEU A 293 25.89 -1.69 -4.22
C LEU A 293 25.95 -2.46 -2.89
N ARG A 294 26.86 -3.43 -2.71
CA ARG A 294 27.11 -4.07 -1.39
C ARG A 294 27.44 -3.05 -0.30
N HIS A 295 28.12 -1.97 -0.67
CA HIS A 295 28.61 -0.96 0.28
C HIS A 295 27.63 0.19 0.52
N VAL A 296 26.45 0.11 -0.09
CA VAL A 296 25.36 1.06 0.07
C VAL A 296 24.40 0.55 1.16
N SER A 297 23.73 1.45 1.87
CA SER A 297 22.68 1.06 2.80
C SER A 297 21.61 0.23 2.11
N LEU A 298 21.20 -0.89 2.72
CA LEU A 298 20.17 -1.77 2.17
C LEU A 298 18.88 -1.00 1.85
N SER A 299 18.56 0.02 2.63
CA SER A 299 17.34 0.81 2.44
C SER A 299 17.37 1.62 1.15
N LEU A 300 18.55 2.08 0.72
CA LEU A 300 18.71 2.77 -0.56
C LEU A 300 18.72 1.80 -1.73
N VAL A 301 19.37 0.64 -1.57
CA VAL A 301 19.34 -0.43 -2.59
C VAL A 301 17.92 -0.95 -2.80
N TYR A 302 17.08 -0.94 -1.75
CA TYR A 302 15.67 -1.30 -1.85
C TYR A 302 14.91 -0.40 -2.82
N ALA A 303 15.29 0.88 -2.99
CA ALA A 303 14.64 1.77 -3.97
C ALA A 303 14.69 1.21 -5.39
N LEU A 304 15.71 0.43 -5.74
CA LEU A 304 15.80 -0.24 -7.06
C LEU A 304 14.74 -1.32 -7.30
N ASN A 305 14.00 -1.73 -6.26
CA ASN A 305 12.88 -2.65 -6.38
C ASN A 305 11.55 -1.96 -6.71
N ASP A 306 11.46 -0.64 -6.53
CA ASP A 306 10.28 0.11 -6.92
C ASP A 306 10.19 0.19 -8.46
N LYS A 307 8.98 0.41 -8.98
CA LYS A 307 8.71 0.40 -10.42
C LYS A 307 9.27 1.67 -11.06
N HIS A 308 10.54 1.60 -11.44
CA HIS A 308 11.26 2.61 -12.17
C HIS A 308 11.32 2.24 -13.65
N ASP A 309 11.10 3.22 -14.53
CA ASP A 309 11.49 3.11 -15.93
C ASP A 309 13.02 2.89 -16.06
N ASN A 310 13.48 2.65 -17.29
CA ASN A 310 14.89 2.33 -17.54
C ASN A 310 15.85 3.50 -17.18
N ALA A 311 15.43 4.75 -17.36
CA ALA A 311 16.26 5.92 -17.06
C ALA A 311 16.33 6.18 -15.55
N SER A 312 15.20 6.15 -14.84
CA SER A 312 15.19 6.28 -13.38
C SER A 312 15.99 5.17 -12.70
N PHE A 313 15.94 3.94 -13.22
CA PHE A 313 16.78 2.84 -12.72
C PHE A 313 18.28 3.12 -12.90
N ARG A 314 18.73 3.54 -14.10
CA ARG A 314 20.14 3.85 -14.37
C ARG A 314 20.64 5.00 -13.52
N PHE A 315 19.87 6.08 -13.46
CA PHE A 315 20.16 7.24 -12.63
C PHE A 315 20.36 6.82 -11.17
N THR A 316 19.42 6.04 -10.61
CA THR A 316 19.47 5.60 -9.22
C THR A 316 20.72 4.78 -8.96
N VAL A 317 21.05 3.80 -9.81
CA VAL A 317 22.30 3.03 -9.69
C VAL A 317 23.51 3.96 -9.69
N ARG A 318 23.56 4.93 -10.60
CA ARG A 318 24.68 5.87 -10.71
C ARG A 318 24.82 6.74 -9.47
N LEU A 319 23.71 7.27 -8.95
CA LEU A 319 23.66 8.07 -7.72
C LEU A 319 24.11 7.27 -6.51
N LEU A 320 23.65 6.02 -6.36
CA LEU A 320 24.04 5.13 -5.27
C LEU A 320 25.52 4.72 -5.31
N ARG A 321 26.19 4.88 -6.45
CA ARG A 321 27.63 4.66 -6.60
C ARG A 321 28.46 5.90 -6.27
N HIS A 322 27.83 7.05 -6.04
CA HIS A 322 28.53 8.27 -5.72
C HIS A 322 29.33 8.10 -4.41
N PRO A 323 30.64 8.44 -4.35
CA PRO A 323 31.48 8.19 -3.18
C PRO A 323 30.98 8.83 -1.88
N LEU A 324 30.27 9.96 -2.01
CA LEU A 324 29.73 10.70 -0.88
C LEU A 324 28.37 10.16 -0.41
N ILE A 325 27.67 9.30 -1.16
CA ILE A 325 26.27 8.91 -0.85
C ILE A 325 26.12 8.31 0.55
N LYS A 326 27.13 7.53 0.97
CA LYS A 326 27.18 6.87 2.29
C LYS A 326 27.29 7.85 3.46
N ASN A 327 27.69 9.10 3.19
CA ASN A 327 27.80 10.16 4.18
C ASN A 327 26.47 10.87 4.38
N TYR A 328 25.45 10.61 3.58
CA TYR A 328 24.17 11.31 3.69
C TYR A 328 23.13 10.49 4.44
N PRO A 329 22.17 11.14 5.13
CA PRO A 329 21.04 10.45 5.69
C PRO A 329 20.25 9.71 4.60
N VAL A 330 20.02 8.41 4.82
CA VAL A 330 19.30 7.54 3.88
C VAL A 330 17.97 8.15 3.42
N ARG A 331 17.25 8.80 4.32
CA ARG A 331 15.96 9.42 4.02
C ARG A 331 16.06 10.60 3.06
N ALA A 332 17.09 11.46 3.21
CA ALA A 332 17.33 12.58 2.30
C ALA A 332 17.67 12.08 0.89
N ILE A 333 18.52 11.06 0.78
CA ILE A 333 18.82 10.44 -0.52
C ILE A 333 17.59 9.77 -1.13
N TYR A 334 16.76 9.11 -0.32
CA TYR A 334 15.52 8.51 -0.81
C TYR A 334 14.56 9.57 -1.36
N TRP A 335 14.43 10.75 -0.75
CA TRP A 335 13.62 11.85 -1.31
C TRP A 335 14.11 12.29 -2.69
N ILE A 336 15.42 12.35 -2.90
CA ILE A 336 16.01 12.69 -4.21
C ILE A 336 15.67 11.60 -5.24
N ILE A 337 15.80 10.33 -4.88
CA ILE A 337 15.48 9.19 -5.75
C ILE A 337 13.98 9.20 -6.11
N ASP A 338 13.11 9.34 -5.12
CA ASP A 338 11.65 9.35 -5.29
C ASP A 338 11.22 10.50 -6.23
N TYR A 339 11.72 11.71 -5.96
CA TYR A 339 11.41 12.88 -6.77
C TYR A 339 11.88 12.73 -8.23
N ILE A 340 13.10 12.25 -8.46
CA ILE A 340 13.65 12.06 -9.81
C ILE A 340 12.98 10.89 -10.52
N SER A 341 12.55 9.86 -9.79
CA SER A 341 11.96 8.66 -10.41
C SER A 341 10.68 8.93 -11.21
N ILE A 342 9.96 9.99 -10.86
CA ILE A 342 8.73 10.42 -11.54
C ILE A 342 9.04 11.38 -12.71
N ARG A 343 10.27 11.89 -12.79
CA ARG A 343 10.72 12.96 -13.71
C ARG A 343 11.97 12.54 -14.53
N ALA A 344 12.29 11.25 -14.60
CA ALA A 344 13.53 10.79 -15.18
C ALA A 344 13.46 10.76 -16.71
N TYR A 345 14.01 11.78 -17.35
CA TYR A 345 14.17 11.85 -18.80
C TYR A 345 15.53 11.27 -19.23
N PRO A 346 15.58 10.22 -20.08
CA PRO A 346 16.83 9.61 -20.54
C PRO A 346 17.86 10.62 -21.07
N GLU A 347 17.40 11.65 -21.78
CA GLU A 347 18.19 12.69 -22.43
C GLU A 347 18.82 13.68 -21.44
N LYS A 348 18.22 13.87 -20.26
CA LYS A 348 18.73 14.76 -19.20
C LYS A 348 19.43 14.02 -18.06
N GLU A 349 19.56 12.69 -18.15
CA GLU A 349 20.15 11.83 -17.10
C GLU A 349 21.53 12.33 -16.62
N ASN A 350 22.39 12.74 -17.55
CA ASN A 350 23.74 13.23 -17.25
C ASN A 350 23.75 14.57 -16.52
N ASP A 351 22.87 15.48 -16.91
CA ASP A 351 22.78 16.83 -16.37
C ASP A 351 22.17 16.81 -14.97
N ILE A 352 21.09 16.04 -14.78
CA ILE A 352 20.48 15.80 -13.47
C ILE A 352 21.50 15.17 -12.52
N TYR A 353 22.25 14.15 -12.97
CA TYR A 353 23.30 13.55 -12.16
C TYR A 353 24.39 14.55 -11.78
N ARG A 354 24.78 15.44 -12.69
CA ARG A 354 25.79 16.47 -12.39
C ARG A 354 25.30 17.45 -11.33
N ILE A 355 24.05 17.93 -11.42
CA ILE A 355 23.46 18.80 -10.39
C ILE A 355 23.45 18.07 -9.03
N CYS A 356 23.00 16.81 -9.00
CA CYS A 356 22.99 16.00 -7.77
C CYS A 356 24.41 15.79 -7.21
N SER A 357 25.40 15.51 -8.06
CA SER A 357 26.81 15.37 -7.68
C SER A 357 27.32 16.64 -7.01
N LYS A 358 27.06 17.81 -7.61
CA LYS A 358 27.47 19.11 -7.06
C LYS A 358 26.76 19.45 -5.76
N TRP A 359 25.48 19.08 -5.63
CA TRP A 359 24.76 19.19 -4.37
C TRP A 359 25.38 18.31 -3.26
N LEU A 360 25.77 17.09 -3.59
CA LEU A 360 26.48 16.18 -2.67
C LEU A 360 27.89 16.68 -2.33
N GLU A 361 28.57 17.35 -3.24
CA GLU A 361 29.88 17.94 -2.97
C GLU A 361 29.76 19.15 -2.03
N TYR A 362 28.81 20.03 -2.29
CA TYR A 362 28.59 21.26 -1.52
C TYR A 362 28.15 20.97 -0.07
N HIS A 363 27.23 20.02 0.13
CA HIS A 363 26.66 19.73 1.45
C HIS A 363 27.48 18.73 2.28
N ARG A 364 28.68 18.35 1.84
CA ARG A 364 29.50 17.32 2.50
C ARG A 364 29.79 17.62 3.97
N ASP A 365 29.93 18.90 4.32
CA ASP A 365 30.22 19.34 5.68
C ASP A 365 28.95 19.66 6.48
N LEU A 366 27.85 20.00 5.79
CA LEU A 366 26.53 20.16 6.40
C LEU A 366 26.14 18.90 7.18
N PHE A 367 26.37 17.72 6.58
CA PHE A 367 26.14 16.45 7.26
C PHE A 367 26.95 16.30 8.55
N LYS A 368 28.27 16.59 8.50
CA LYS A 368 29.15 16.45 9.67
C LYS A 368 28.69 17.30 10.84
N ASN A 369 28.07 18.44 10.55
CA ASN A 369 27.73 19.45 11.54
C ASN A 369 26.28 19.34 12.06
N ILE A 370 25.34 18.82 11.27
CA ILE A 370 23.90 18.81 11.60
C ILE A 370 23.37 17.40 11.89
N GLY A 371 23.88 16.35 11.25
CA GLY A 371 23.29 15.01 11.33
C GLY A 371 21.83 14.97 10.84
N PHE A 372 21.07 13.93 11.20
CA PHE A 372 19.62 13.82 10.90
C PHE A 372 18.76 13.60 12.17
N TYR A 373 19.36 13.09 13.25
CA TYR A 373 18.66 12.75 14.49
C TYR A 373 19.46 13.22 15.71
N ASP A 374 19.06 14.37 16.26
CA ASP A 374 19.20 14.72 17.67
C ASP A 374 17.80 14.73 18.30
N ARG A 375 17.62 13.97 19.39
CA ARG A 375 16.33 13.83 20.09
C ARG A 375 15.75 15.16 20.56
N ASN A 376 16.59 16.18 20.75
CA ASN A 376 16.16 17.49 21.23
C ASN A 376 15.82 18.46 20.09
N THR A 377 16.17 18.15 18.82
CA THR A 377 15.97 19.06 17.67
C THR A 377 15.49 18.35 16.40
N GLU A 378 14.87 17.17 16.52
CA GLU A 378 14.47 16.30 15.39
C GLU A 378 13.69 17.05 14.30
N SER A 379 12.76 17.93 14.70
CA SER A 379 11.98 18.75 13.76
C SER A 379 12.88 19.69 12.95
N ARG A 380 13.76 20.44 13.61
CA ARG A 380 14.62 21.45 12.98
C ARG A 380 15.64 20.83 12.01
N GLN A 381 16.24 19.70 12.36
CA GLN A 381 17.22 19.01 11.50
C GLN A 381 16.54 18.38 10.29
N THR A 382 15.37 17.76 10.47
CA THR A 382 14.57 17.22 9.37
C THR A 382 14.16 18.34 8.41
N SER A 383 13.65 19.46 8.93
CA SER A 383 13.28 20.62 8.12
C SER A 383 14.46 21.23 7.36
N ARG A 384 15.68 21.20 7.90
CA ARG A 384 16.86 21.65 7.15
C ARG A 384 17.15 20.75 5.96
N TRP A 385 17.17 19.43 6.14
CA TRP A 385 17.37 18.50 5.03
C TRP A 385 16.26 18.60 3.99
N GLU A 386 15.00 18.75 4.43
CA GLU A 386 13.87 18.99 3.54
C GLU A 386 14.12 20.24 2.70
N MET A 387 14.46 21.38 3.32
CA MET A 387 14.80 22.61 2.62
C MET A 387 15.91 22.41 1.57
N GLU A 388 17.03 21.77 1.92
CA GLU A 388 18.14 21.55 0.98
C GLU A 388 17.74 20.64 -0.18
N THR A 389 16.97 19.58 0.10
CA THR A 389 16.43 18.73 -0.95
C THR A 389 15.42 19.47 -1.80
N ASN A 390 14.68 20.43 -1.23
CA ASN A 390 13.71 21.20 -1.97
C ASN A 390 14.36 22.12 -2.99
N GLN A 391 15.47 22.77 -2.60
CA GLN A 391 16.28 23.56 -3.51
C GLN A 391 16.88 22.72 -4.62
N LEU A 392 17.34 21.49 -4.32
CA LEU A 392 17.80 20.55 -5.35
C LEU A 392 16.70 20.19 -6.35
N CYS A 393 15.50 19.86 -5.85
CA CYS A 393 14.34 19.58 -6.69
C CYS A 393 14.04 20.77 -7.62
N HIS A 394 14.02 21.98 -7.06
CA HIS A 394 13.79 23.22 -7.80
C HIS A 394 14.82 23.47 -8.91
N ALA A 395 16.10 23.17 -8.64
CA ALA A 395 17.16 23.24 -9.65
C ALA A 395 17.00 22.19 -10.76
N ILE A 396 16.41 21.03 -10.46
CA ILE A 396 16.09 20.00 -11.45
C ILE A 396 14.88 20.44 -12.28
N ASP A 397 13.81 20.95 -11.67
CA ASP A 397 12.66 21.52 -12.40
C ASP A 397 13.10 22.60 -13.39
N TRP A 398 14.00 23.51 -12.96
CA TRP A 398 14.59 24.53 -13.82
C TRP A 398 15.30 23.95 -15.05
N LEU A 399 16.13 22.92 -14.86
CA LEU A 399 16.85 22.26 -15.94
C LEU A 399 15.89 21.64 -16.97
N LEU A 400 14.82 21.01 -16.47
CA LEU A 400 13.83 20.34 -17.30
C LEU A 400 12.97 21.33 -18.09
N ALA A 401 12.64 22.48 -17.51
CA ALA A 401 11.81 23.48 -18.16
C ALA A 401 12.55 24.30 -19.24
N GLU A 402 13.80 24.68 -19.00
CA GLU A 402 14.52 25.62 -19.87
C GLU A 402 15.45 24.94 -20.90
N GLU A 403 15.58 23.61 -20.85
CA GLU A 403 16.47 22.79 -21.68
C GLU A 403 17.94 23.26 -21.80
N ARG A 404 18.42 24.09 -20.86
CA ARG A 404 19.76 24.72 -20.96
C ARG A 404 20.91 23.72 -20.87
N LEU A 405 22.01 24.06 -21.54
CA LEU A 405 23.27 23.33 -21.48
C LEU A 405 23.92 23.48 -20.10
N ILE A 406 24.19 22.36 -19.43
CA ILE A 406 24.93 22.35 -18.16
C ILE A 406 26.44 22.27 -18.42
N HIS A 407 27.16 23.30 -17.98
CA HIS A 407 28.62 23.35 -18.09
C HIS A 407 29.29 22.53 -16.98
N LYS A 408 30.37 21.82 -17.34
CA LYS A 408 31.12 20.95 -16.42
C LYS A 408 31.74 21.67 -15.21
N ASN A 409 31.94 22.99 -15.29
CA ASN A 409 32.57 23.82 -14.25
C ASN A 409 31.54 24.51 -13.33
N GLN A 410 30.24 24.29 -13.52
CA GLN A 410 29.23 24.86 -12.64
C GLN A 410 29.22 24.12 -11.29
N GLU A 411 29.15 24.91 -10.23
CA GLU A 411 29.02 24.44 -8.85
C GLU A 411 27.59 24.65 -8.33
N TRP A 412 27.24 23.98 -7.22
CA TRP A 412 25.91 24.05 -6.62
C TRP A 412 25.34 25.48 -6.48
N PRO A 413 26.08 26.48 -5.96
CA PRO A 413 25.56 27.85 -5.85
C PRO A 413 25.14 28.47 -7.19
N SER A 414 25.79 28.07 -8.30
CA SER A 414 25.43 28.53 -9.64
C SER A 414 24.08 27.96 -10.07
N PHE A 415 23.84 26.66 -9.86
CA PHE A 415 22.56 26.04 -10.16
C PHE A 415 21.43 26.64 -9.34
N TRP A 416 21.63 26.80 -8.04
CA TRP A 416 20.65 27.42 -7.16
C TRP A 416 20.31 28.86 -7.59
N ARG A 417 21.32 29.69 -7.88
CA ARG A 417 21.10 31.05 -8.38
C ARG A 417 20.33 31.07 -9.71
N LEU A 418 20.65 30.16 -10.63
CA LEU A 418 19.97 30.07 -11.92
C LEU A 418 18.51 29.62 -11.79
N SER A 419 18.22 28.67 -10.90
CA SER A 419 16.85 28.26 -10.61
C SER A 419 16.03 29.35 -9.90
N ASP A 420 16.67 30.16 -9.05
CA ASP A 420 16.03 31.31 -8.42
C ASP A 420 15.80 32.44 -9.43
N GLU A 421 16.72 32.66 -10.38
CA GLU A 421 16.54 33.58 -11.50
C GLU A 421 15.40 33.13 -12.41
N TRP A 422 15.32 31.84 -12.72
CA TRP A 422 14.22 31.27 -13.50
C TRP A 422 12.87 31.51 -12.84
N THR A 423 12.77 31.39 -11.50
CA THR A 423 11.54 31.74 -10.78
C THR A 423 11.14 33.20 -11.03
N ARG A 424 12.12 34.11 -11.07
CA ARG A 424 11.91 35.52 -11.40
C ARG A 424 11.62 35.77 -12.87
N GLN A 425 12.03 34.90 -13.79
CA GLN A 425 11.74 34.99 -15.23
C GLN A 425 10.37 34.41 -15.58
N VAL A 426 10.02 33.25 -15.01
CA VAL A 426 8.69 32.64 -15.08
C VAL A 426 7.62 33.63 -14.65
N LYS A 427 7.91 34.44 -13.61
CA LYS A 427 7.08 35.56 -13.15
C LYS A 427 6.67 36.54 -14.25
N ASN A 428 7.49 36.74 -15.28
CA ASN A 428 7.31 37.81 -16.26
C ASN A 428 6.99 37.30 -17.69
N ASN A 429 7.30 36.05 -18.02
CA ASN A 429 7.37 35.59 -19.40
C ASN A 429 6.50 34.36 -19.75
N VAL A 430 5.78 33.76 -18.81
CA VAL A 430 4.93 32.60 -19.11
C VAL A 430 3.56 33.07 -19.61
N ILE A 431 3.23 32.71 -20.85
CA ILE A 431 1.91 32.90 -21.45
C ILE A 431 1.25 31.51 -21.47
N PRO A 432 0.17 31.26 -20.70
CA PRO A 432 -0.43 29.95 -20.64
C PRO A 432 -1.19 29.66 -21.93
N VAL A 433 -1.15 28.40 -22.39
CA VAL A 433 -2.01 27.96 -23.50
C VAL A 433 -3.49 27.95 -23.04
N ILE A 434 -3.73 27.66 -21.76
CA ILE A 434 -5.08 27.61 -21.16
C ILE A 434 -5.09 28.48 -19.89
N PRO A 435 -5.82 29.62 -19.87
CA PRO A 435 -5.78 30.56 -18.74
C PRO A 435 -6.58 30.09 -17.51
N LYS A 436 -7.51 29.15 -17.69
CA LYS A 436 -8.36 28.59 -16.62
C LYS A 436 -8.71 27.13 -16.91
N TRP A 437 -8.62 26.29 -15.89
CA TRP A 437 -8.90 24.86 -15.99
C TRP A 437 -9.94 24.38 -14.97
N LYS A 438 -10.39 23.15 -15.16
CA LYS A 438 -11.37 22.52 -14.28
C LYS A 438 -10.65 22.01 -13.03
N GLY A 439 -10.90 22.64 -11.88
CA GLY A 439 -10.48 22.12 -10.58
C GLY A 439 -11.24 20.87 -10.16
N THR A 440 -11.10 20.44 -8.91
CA THR A 440 -11.73 19.20 -8.42
C THR A 440 -13.26 19.32 -8.24
N GLY A 441 -13.79 20.55 -8.23
CA GLY A 441 -15.19 20.83 -7.96
C GLY A 441 -15.56 20.80 -6.47
N ILE A 442 -14.59 20.61 -5.57
CA ILE A 442 -14.81 20.66 -4.12
C ILE A 442 -15.01 22.12 -3.67
N ASN A 443 -16.04 22.36 -2.87
CA ASN A 443 -16.25 23.67 -2.24
C ASN A 443 -15.38 23.79 -0.98
N TRP A 444 -14.10 24.15 -1.16
CA TRP A 444 -13.15 24.27 -0.05
C TRP A 444 -13.56 25.30 0.98
N GLN A 445 -14.21 26.39 0.59
CA GLN A 445 -14.75 27.39 1.53
C GLN A 445 -15.83 26.86 2.50
N LYS A 446 -16.35 25.64 2.28
CA LYS A 446 -17.22 24.95 3.25
C LYS A 446 -16.52 23.86 4.03
N VAL A 447 -15.44 23.32 3.47
CA VAL A 447 -14.70 22.18 4.04
C VAL A 447 -13.56 22.67 4.93
N ASP A 448 -12.78 23.62 4.45
CA ASP A 448 -11.63 24.25 5.11
C ASP A 448 -11.31 25.59 4.44
N ASN A 449 -11.64 26.72 5.09
CA ASN A 449 -11.44 28.07 4.56
C ASN A 449 -9.97 28.42 4.31
N GLY A 450 -9.03 27.65 4.88
CA GLY A 450 -7.61 27.80 4.64
C GLY A 450 -7.11 27.03 3.42
N VAL A 451 -7.99 26.54 2.53
CA VAL A 451 -7.62 25.77 1.34
C VAL A 451 -8.20 26.43 0.10
N ASN A 452 -7.35 26.70 -0.88
CA ASN A 452 -7.76 27.30 -2.15
C ASN A 452 -7.09 26.60 -3.33
N GLU A 453 -7.88 26.04 -4.25
CA GLU A 453 -7.35 25.47 -5.49
C GLU A 453 -6.95 26.58 -6.46
N LEU A 454 -5.75 26.44 -7.04
CA LEU A 454 -5.22 27.38 -8.01
C LEU A 454 -5.68 26.91 -9.39
N ILE A 455 -6.87 27.39 -9.81
CA ILE A 455 -7.55 26.95 -11.05
C ILE A 455 -7.37 27.90 -12.25
N THR A 456 -6.65 29.00 -12.03
CA THR A 456 -6.31 29.97 -13.08
C THR A 456 -4.81 30.18 -13.12
N PHE A 457 -4.31 30.54 -14.30
CA PHE A 457 -2.92 30.90 -14.46
C PHE A 457 -2.53 32.09 -13.59
N ASP A 458 -3.37 33.13 -13.52
CA ASP A 458 -3.13 34.29 -12.66
C ASP A 458 -2.99 33.90 -11.19
N ALA A 459 -3.79 32.95 -10.70
CA ALA A 459 -3.69 32.46 -9.32
C ALA A 459 -2.38 31.68 -9.09
N LEU A 460 -1.92 30.90 -10.07
CA LEU A 460 -0.60 30.26 -9.99
C LEU A 460 0.54 31.28 -9.99
N CYS A 461 0.45 32.32 -10.82
CA CYS A 461 1.44 33.41 -10.86
C CYS A 461 1.47 34.19 -9.55
N GLN A 462 0.30 34.52 -9.00
CA GLN A 462 0.19 35.18 -7.71
C GLN A 462 0.74 34.30 -6.58
N GLU A 463 0.40 33.01 -6.55
CA GLU A 463 0.98 32.08 -5.58
C GLU A 463 2.51 32.03 -5.73
N GLY A 464 3.01 31.88 -6.95
CA GLY A 464 4.44 31.87 -7.23
C GLY A 464 5.15 33.15 -6.82
N GLN A 465 4.49 34.30 -6.95
CA GLN A 465 5.00 35.60 -6.52
C GLN A 465 5.05 35.71 -5.00
N GLU A 466 3.96 35.39 -4.30
CA GLU A 466 3.86 35.55 -2.86
C GLU A 466 4.68 34.50 -2.09
N MET A 467 4.79 33.30 -2.66
CA MET A 467 5.55 32.19 -2.08
C MET A 467 6.99 32.12 -2.61
N GLU A 468 7.37 32.97 -3.56
CA GLU A 468 8.70 33.02 -4.19
C GLU A 468 9.19 31.64 -4.68
N HIS A 469 8.35 30.94 -5.44
CA HIS A 469 8.67 29.63 -6.04
C HIS A 469 8.01 29.47 -7.42
N CYS A 470 8.47 28.52 -8.25
CA CYS A 470 8.09 28.41 -9.65
C CYS A 470 6.75 27.69 -9.92
N VAL A 471 5.76 27.69 -9.02
CA VAL A 471 4.52 26.91 -9.21
C VAL A 471 3.79 27.20 -10.54
N ALA A 472 3.94 28.42 -11.07
CA ALA A 472 3.40 28.81 -12.38
C ALA A 472 3.98 28.01 -13.56
N SER A 473 5.15 27.39 -13.44
CA SER A 473 5.71 26.52 -14.48
C SER A 473 4.91 25.22 -14.67
N TYR A 474 4.03 24.87 -13.72
CA TYR A 474 3.14 23.70 -13.82
C TYR A 474 1.79 24.01 -14.48
N ALA A 475 1.62 25.20 -15.08
CA ALA A 475 0.35 25.64 -15.67
C ALA A 475 -0.23 24.64 -16.68
N ASP A 476 0.59 24.11 -17.60
CA ASP A 476 0.13 23.17 -18.61
C ASP A 476 -0.30 21.83 -17.99
N TRP A 477 0.40 21.36 -16.95
CA TRP A 477 0.02 20.13 -16.23
C TRP A 477 -1.24 20.34 -15.39
N CYS A 478 -1.43 21.53 -14.82
CA CYS A 478 -2.68 21.88 -14.15
C CYS A 478 -3.83 21.93 -15.16
N ALA A 479 -3.59 22.48 -16.35
CA ALA A 479 -4.59 22.60 -17.39
C ALA A 479 -5.01 21.25 -18.00
N SER A 480 -4.08 20.31 -18.12
CA SER A 480 -4.37 18.94 -18.56
C SER A 480 -4.99 18.05 -17.48
N GLY A 481 -5.01 18.50 -16.22
CA GLY A 481 -5.46 17.72 -15.07
C GLY A 481 -4.45 16.67 -14.60
N GLU A 482 -3.20 16.74 -15.07
CA GLU A 482 -2.10 15.89 -14.59
C GLU A 482 -1.50 16.40 -13.27
N TYR A 483 -1.79 17.65 -12.91
CA TYR A 483 -1.36 18.28 -11.66
C TYR A 483 -2.47 19.09 -11.01
N ILE A 484 -2.48 19.16 -9.68
CA ILE A 484 -3.31 20.09 -8.91
C ILE A 484 -2.39 20.88 -7.98
N ALA A 485 -2.44 22.20 -8.08
CA ALA A 485 -1.78 23.12 -7.15
C ALA A 485 -2.82 23.77 -6.23
N ILE A 486 -2.51 23.85 -4.94
CA ILE A 486 -3.42 24.30 -3.88
C ILE A 486 -2.64 25.21 -2.93
N SER A 487 -3.16 26.41 -2.66
CA SER A 487 -2.67 27.25 -1.57
C SER A 487 -3.31 26.80 -0.25
N VAL A 488 -2.49 26.66 0.78
CA VAL A 488 -2.89 26.16 2.10
C VAL A 488 -2.41 27.13 3.18
N LEU A 489 -3.34 27.60 4.01
CA LEU A 489 -3.10 28.42 5.19
C LEU A 489 -3.56 27.69 6.45
N MET A 490 -2.73 27.68 7.49
CA MET A 490 -3.05 27.08 8.78
C MET A 490 -2.16 27.71 9.87
N ASP A 491 -2.77 28.22 10.94
CA ASP A 491 -2.07 28.74 12.13
C ASP A 491 -0.90 29.71 11.80
N ASN A 492 -1.12 30.63 10.86
CA ASN A 492 -0.15 31.60 10.31
C ASN A 492 1.00 31.01 9.48
N GLU A 493 0.99 29.72 9.20
CA GLU A 493 1.86 29.10 8.22
C GLU A 493 1.13 29.01 6.87
N ARG A 494 1.82 29.42 5.81
CA ARG A 494 1.34 29.28 4.44
C ARG A 494 2.22 28.31 3.66
N ALA A 495 1.59 27.50 2.83
CA ALA A 495 2.26 26.53 1.98
C ALA A 495 1.50 26.30 0.66
N THR A 496 2.25 25.92 -0.36
CA THR A 496 1.70 25.45 -1.64
C THR A 496 1.79 23.93 -1.68
N LEU A 497 0.65 23.28 -1.83
CA LEU A 497 0.52 21.83 -2.00
C LEU A 497 0.41 21.51 -3.49
N GLY A 498 1.27 20.61 -3.96
CA GLY A 498 1.25 20.06 -5.31
C GLY A 498 0.91 18.58 -5.30
N LEU A 499 -0.02 18.18 -6.17
CA LEU A 499 -0.50 16.80 -6.31
C LEU A 499 -0.40 16.37 -7.76
N SER A 500 0.27 15.25 -8.04
CA SER A 500 0.34 14.69 -9.40
C SER A 500 -0.65 13.56 -9.61
N ARG A 501 -1.16 13.40 -10.83
CA ARG A 501 -2.04 12.30 -11.20
C ARG A 501 -1.24 11.00 -11.33
N LYS A 502 -1.88 9.86 -11.01
CA LYS A 502 -1.26 8.54 -11.22
C LYS A 502 -1.53 8.05 -12.65
N GLU A 503 -0.52 7.49 -13.31
CA GLU A 503 -0.60 7.01 -14.70
C GLU A 503 -1.72 5.98 -14.99
N HIS A 504 -2.22 5.28 -13.97
CA HIS A 504 -3.18 4.17 -14.12
C HIS A 504 -4.48 4.34 -13.34
N ASP A 505 -4.67 5.49 -12.67
CA ASP A 505 -5.83 5.75 -11.85
C ASP A 505 -6.22 7.22 -11.99
N LEU A 506 -7.53 7.51 -11.93
CA LEU A 506 -8.00 8.89 -11.87
C LEU A 506 -7.66 9.59 -10.54
N THR A 507 -7.00 8.87 -9.61
CA THR A 507 -6.56 9.42 -8.32
C THR A 507 -5.21 10.14 -8.40
N TYR A 508 -5.04 11.08 -7.48
CA TYR A 508 -3.82 11.86 -7.32
C TYR A 508 -2.93 11.25 -6.24
N GLN A 509 -1.66 11.62 -6.26
CA GLN A 509 -0.68 11.37 -5.22
C GLN A 509 -0.07 12.66 -4.71
N PHE A 510 0.46 12.60 -3.49
CA PHE A 510 1.15 13.72 -2.88
C PHE A 510 2.51 13.90 -3.57
N ASP A 511 2.68 14.99 -4.30
CA ASP A 511 3.95 15.29 -4.98
C ASP A 511 4.84 16.13 -4.05
N GLN A 512 4.37 17.30 -3.63
CA GLN A 512 5.15 18.19 -2.77
C GLN A 512 4.30 19.13 -1.92
N MET A 513 4.89 19.66 -0.85
CA MET A 513 4.32 20.76 -0.08
C MET A 513 5.43 21.69 0.37
N ARG A 514 5.34 22.98 0.01
CA ARG A 514 6.45 23.94 0.12
C ARG A 514 5.99 25.23 0.79
N GLY A 515 6.82 25.76 1.68
CA GLY A 515 6.69 27.10 2.21
C GLY A 515 7.33 28.14 1.29
N ILE A 516 7.36 29.39 1.78
CA ILE A 516 7.98 30.52 1.07
C ILE A 516 9.44 30.19 0.72
N ARG A 517 9.88 30.50 -0.51
CA ARG A 517 11.22 30.17 -1.07
C ARG A 517 11.58 28.70 -0.96
N ASN A 518 10.62 27.81 -1.24
CA ASN A 518 10.80 26.35 -1.16
C ASN A 518 11.18 25.83 0.25
N GLN A 519 10.96 26.61 1.31
CA GLN A 519 11.23 26.18 2.68
C GLN A 519 10.43 24.93 3.06
N ALA A 520 10.97 24.16 4.00
CA ALA A 520 10.24 23.07 4.63
C ALA A 520 9.05 23.62 5.43
N VAL A 521 7.97 22.85 5.46
CA VAL A 521 6.74 23.20 6.19
C VAL A 521 6.65 22.39 7.50
N SER A 522 5.82 22.83 8.43
CA SER A 522 5.59 22.13 9.68
C SER A 522 4.94 20.76 9.45
N ARG A 523 5.10 19.89 10.44
CA ARG A 523 4.46 18.57 10.43
C ARG A 523 2.93 18.67 10.37
N ASN A 524 2.34 19.65 11.04
CA ASN A 524 0.89 19.86 11.03
C ASN A 524 0.42 20.25 9.62
N MET A 525 1.20 21.08 8.93
CA MET A 525 0.93 21.47 7.56
C MET A 525 0.97 20.26 6.60
N LEU A 526 1.97 19.38 6.74
CA LEU A 526 2.01 18.11 5.99
C LEU A 526 0.81 17.19 6.28
N ILE A 527 0.36 17.13 7.53
CA ILE A 527 -0.84 16.35 7.92
C ILE A 527 -2.08 16.93 7.23
N LYS A 528 -2.23 18.26 7.23
CA LYS A 528 -3.30 18.98 6.51
C LYS A 528 -3.25 18.67 5.02
N GLY A 529 -2.08 18.76 4.38
CA GLY A 529 -1.92 18.41 2.96
C GLY A 529 -2.33 16.96 2.63
N ARG A 530 -1.98 15.99 3.48
CA ARG A 530 -2.42 14.59 3.30
C ARG A 530 -3.93 14.42 3.52
N HIS A 531 -4.55 15.23 4.38
CA HIS A 531 -5.99 15.24 4.58
C HIS A 531 -6.71 15.78 3.33
N ILE A 532 -6.23 16.89 2.76
CA ILE A 532 -6.72 17.46 1.49
C ILE A 532 -6.67 16.41 0.37
N LEU A 533 -5.54 15.74 0.17
CA LEU A 533 -5.41 14.66 -0.82
C LEU A 533 -6.45 13.55 -0.63
N LYS A 534 -6.71 13.13 0.62
CA LYS A 534 -7.72 12.10 0.90
C LYS A 534 -9.12 12.54 0.51
N ILE A 535 -9.47 13.80 0.75
CA ILE A 535 -10.78 14.37 0.37
C ILE A 535 -10.90 14.36 -1.16
N ILE A 536 -9.91 14.87 -1.88
CA ILE A 536 -9.88 14.88 -3.35
C ILE A 536 -10.02 13.47 -3.91
N ASN A 537 -9.21 12.53 -3.45
CA ASN A 537 -9.29 11.14 -3.93
C ASN A 537 -10.60 10.43 -3.54
N SER A 538 -11.33 10.93 -2.54
CA SER A 538 -12.64 10.38 -2.16
C SER A 538 -13.77 10.97 -3.00
N SER A 539 -13.65 12.23 -3.45
CA SER A 539 -14.64 12.83 -4.36
C SER A 539 -14.57 12.26 -5.76
N LEU A 540 -13.38 11.80 -6.20
CA LEU A 540 -13.16 11.19 -7.52
C LEU A 540 -13.64 9.73 -7.63
N LYS A 541 -13.95 9.09 -6.51
CA LYS A 541 -14.47 7.70 -6.45
C LYS A 541 -15.99 7.62 -6.41
N ARG A 542 -16.66 8.76 -6.39
CA ARG A 542 -18.11 8.90 -6.60
C ARG A 542 -18.35 9.18 -8.06
#